data_AF-Q8IS72-F1
#
_entry.id   AF-Q8IS72-F1
#
_cell.length_a   1.000
_cell.length_b   1.000
_cell.length_c   1.000
_cell.angle_alpha   90.00
_cell.angle_beta   90.00
_cell.angle_gamma   90.00
#
_symmetry.space_group_name_H-M   'P 1'
#
loop_
_entity.id
_entity.type
_entity.pdbx_description
1 polymer ?
#
loop_
_entity_poly.entity_id
_entity_poly.type
_entity_poly.pdbx_seq_one_letter_code
_entity_poly.pdbx_strand_id
1 'polypeptide(L)'
;MHHPIHKTLKAAYSFYNVSTETPWLDLMQDALVVAKNMGFDVFNALDLMHNREFLEKLKFGIGDGNLQYYLYNWKCTPMEAHQVGLVLQ
;
A
#
# COMPACT_ATOMS: atom_id res chain seq x y z
N MET A 1 -5.88 -8.18 20.13
CA MET A 1 -6.51 -9.41 19.61
C MET A 1 -7.50 -10.07 20.60
N HIS A 2 -8.23 -9.30 21.43
CA HIS A 2 -9.22 -9.83 22.38
C HIS A 2 -10.55 -9.06 22.29
N HIS A 3 -10.96 -8.69 21.08
CA HIS A 3 -12.23 -7.98 20.92
C HIS A 3 -13.39 -8.97 21.09
N PRO A 4 -14.41 -8.67 21.91
CA PRO A 4 -15.46 -9.63 22.27
C PRO A 4 -16.33 -10.06 21.07
N ILE A 5 -16.45 -9.21 20.06
CA ILE A 5 -17.34 -9.42 18.90
C ILE A 5 -16.56 -9.78 17.62
N HIS A 6 -15.36 -9.22 17.42
CA HIS A 6 -14.63 -9.31 16.16
C HIS A 6 -13.35 -10.10 16.37
N LYS A 7 -13.23 -11.26 15.72
CA LYS A 7 -12.11 -12.18 15.92
C LYS A 7 -11.04 -12.08 14.83
N THR A 8 -11.40 -11.53 13.68
CA THR A 8 -10.56 -11.46 12.49
C THR A 8 -10.62 -10.06 11.89
N LEU A 9 -9.54 -9.66 11.23
CA LEU A 9 -9.47 -8.48 10.37
C LEU A 9 -9.08 -8.95 8.98
N LYS A 10 -9.91 -8.69 7.98
CA LYS A 10 -9.63 -9.04 6.58
C LYS A 10 -8.94 -7.85 5.90
N ALA A 11 -7.63 -7.88 5.83
CA ALA A 11 -6.82 -6.83 5.21
C ALA A 11 -6.49 -7.17 3.75
N ALA A 12 -6.63 -6.18 2.86
CA ALA A 12 -6.07 -6.20 1.52
C ALA A 12 -4.76 -5.41 1.52
N TYR A 13 -3.74 -5.89 0.81
CA TYR A 13 -2.46 -5.22 0.65
C TYR A 13 -2.23 -4.90 -0.82
N SER A 14 -1.98 -3.63 -1.12
CA SER A 14 -1.63 -3.17 -2.46
C SER A 14 -0.29 -3.77 -2.87
N PHE A 15 -0.28 -4.45 -4.01
CA PHE A 15 0.93 -5.04 -4.58
C PHE A 15 1.50 -4.11 -5.65
N TYR A 16 1.53 -4.53 -6.91
CA TYR A 16 1.94 -3.67 -8.03
C TYR A 16 0.74 -3.00 -8.69
N ASN A 17 0.90 -1.73 -9.04
CA ASN A 17 -0.06 -0.97 -9.83
C ASN A 17 0.70 -0.23 -10.93
N VAL A 18 0.13 -0.15 -12.13
CA VAL A 18 0.70 0.56 -13.27
C VAL A 18 -0.41 1.39 -13.91
N SER A 19 -0.16 2.67 -14.07
CA SER A 19 -1.05 3.62 -14.75
C SER A 19 -0.36 4.13 -16.02
N THR A 20 -1.11 4.20 -17.12
CA THR A 20 -0.67 4.77 -18.40
C THR A 20 -1.61 5.89 -18.86
N GLU A 21 -2.89 5.56 -19.03
CA GLU A 21 -3.93 6.51 -19.49
C GLU A 21 -4.85 6.93 -18.34
N THR A 22 -5.22 5.99 -17.48
CA THR A 22 -6.10 6.24 -16.32
C THR A 22 -5.33 6.96 -15.22
N PRO A 23 -5.77 8.14 -14.74
CA PRO A 23 -5.10 8.83 -13.63
C PRO A 23 -4.99 7.95 -12.38
N TRP A 24 -3.89 8.08 -11.64
CA TRP A 24 -3.62 7.31 -10.42
C TRP A 24 -4.76 7.36 -9.39
N LEU A 25 -5.38 8.54 -9.23
CA LEU A 25 -6.45 8.73 -8.27
C LEU A 25 -7.65 7.83 -8.60
N ASP A 26 -8.05 7.79 -9.87
CA ASP A 26 -9.22 7.04 -10.32
C ASP A 26 -8.94 5.53 -10.27
N LEU A 27 -7.77 5.11 -10.76
CA LEU A 27 -7.33 3.70 -10.73
C LEU A 27 -7.37 3.14 -9.30
N MET A 28 -6.84 3.89 -8.34
CA MET A 28 -6.75 3.43 -6.96
C MET A 28 -8.07 3.58 -6.20
N GLN A 29 -8.89 4.57 -6.55
CA GLN A 29 -10.26 4.68 -6.05
C GLN A 29 -11.08 3.43 -6.41
N ASP A 30 -10.96 2.96 -7.66
CA ASP A 30 -11.64 1.74 -8.10
C ASP A 30 -11.12 0.50 -7.37
N ALA A 31 -9.80 0.41 -7.14
CA ALA A 31 -9.21 -0.68 -6.35
C ALA A 31 -9.78 -0.74 -4.92
N LEU A 32 -9.98 0.42 -4.27
CA LEU A 32 -10.63 0.50 -2.95
C LEU A 32 -12.08 0.03 -3.00
N VAL A 33 -12.84 0.41 -4.03
CA VAL A 33 -14.23 -0.03 -4.24
C VAL A 33 -14.30 -1.55 -4.42
N VAL A 34 -13.40 -2.13 -5.23
CA VAL A 34 -13.31 -3.58 -5.44
C VAL A 34 -13.01 -4.29 -4.12
N ALA A 35 -12.01 -3.82 -3.36
CA ALA A 35 -11.68 -4.41 -2.06
C ALA A 35 -12.87 -4.35 -1.09
N LYS A 36 -13.60 -3.23 -1.06
CA LYS A 36 -14.80 -3.09 -0.24
C LYS A 36 -15.90 -4.08 -0.65
N ASN A 37 -16.14 -4.23 -1.95
CA ASN A 37 -17.13 -5.16 -2.49
C ASN A 37 -16.77 -6.63 -2.22
N MET A 38 -15.48 -6.95 -2.13
CA MET A 38 -14.97 -8.26 -1.71
C MET A 38 -15.00 -8.49 -0.19
N GLY A 39 -15.52 -7.52 0.57
CA GLY A 39 -15.71 -7.59 2.02
C GLY A 39 -14.41 -7.47 2.82
N PHE A 40 -13.40 -6.77 2.29
CA PHE A 40 -12.22 -6.40 3.08
C PHE A 40 -12.54 -5.24 4.03
N ASP A 41 -11.90 -5.27 5.19
CA ASP A 41 -12.09 -4.30 6.27
C ASP A 41 -11.15 -3.10 6.14
N VAL A 42 -9.95 -3.34 5.59
CA VAL A 42 -8.90 -2.33 5.42
C VAL A 42 -8.11 -2.61 4.14
N PHE A 43 -7.61 -1.54 3.51
CA PHE A 43 -6.71 -1.60 2.37
C PHE A 43 -5.41 -0.89 2.73
N ASN A 44 -4.32 -1.66 2.79
CA ASN A 44 -3.00 -1.16 3.15
C ASN A 44 -2.16 -0.94 1.88
N ALA A 45 -1.40 0.14 1.85
CA ALA A 45 -0.46 0.44 0.79
C ALA A 45 0.81 1.06 1.39
N LEU A 46 1.97 0.73 0.80
CA LEU A 46 3.25 1.33 1.17
C LEU A 46 3.46 2.64 0.39
N ASP A 47 4.28 3.55 0.91
CA ASP A 47 4.62 4.83 0.27
C ASP A 47 5.72 4.71 -0.79
N LEU A 48 5.73 3.58 -1.50
CA LEU A 48 6.69 3.26 -2.55
C LEU A 48 6.27 3.83 -3.91
N MET A 49 7.23 3.90 -4.84
CA MET A 49 6.98 4.29 -6.23
C MET A 49 6.15 5.59 -6.32
N HIS A 50 5.05 5.56 -7.07
CA HIS A 50 4.14 6.68 -7.29
C HIS A 50 2.95 6.71 -6.32
N ASN A 51 2.95 5.87 -5.27
CA ASN A 51 1.76 5.71 -4.42
C ASN A 51 1.36 7.02 -3.71
N ARG A 52 2.34 7.87 -3.40
CA ARG A 52 2.10 9.19 -2.79
C ARG A 52 1.15 10.08 -3.60
N GLU A 53 1.00 9.85 -4.91
CA GLU A 53 0.08 10.62 -5.76
C GLU A 53 -1.39 10.48 -5.38
N PHE A 54 -1.77 9.36 -4.76
CA PHE A 54 -3.14 9.05 -4.36
C PHE A 54 -3.34 8.89 -2.85
N LEU A 55 -2.30 8.55 -2.07
CA LEU A 55 -2.46 8.21 -0.64
C LEU A 55 -3.20 9.30 0.16
N GLU A 56 -2.75 10.55 0.10
CA GLU A 56 -3.39 11.65 0.83
C GLU A 56 -4.81 11.94 0.32
N LYS A 57 -4.97 11.99 -1.01
CA LYS A 57 -6.25 12.31 -1.68
C LYS A 57 -7.32 11.25 -1.40
N LEU A 58 -6.93 9.98 -1.31
CA LEU A 58 -7.80 8.85 -0.97
C LEU A 58 -7.87 8.58 0.54
N LYS A 59 -7.40 9.52 1.37
CA LYS A 59 -7.52 9.50 2.84
C LYS A 59 -6.83 8.30 3.50
N PHE A 60 -5.72 7.83 2.93
CA PHE A 60 -4.85 6.89 3.65
C PHE A 60 -4.26 7.58 4.88
N GLY A 61 -4.33 6.90 6.01
CA GLY A 61 -3.65 7.31 7.24
C GLY A 61 -2.27 6.68 7.34
N ILE A 62 -1.32 7.40 7.92
CA ILE A 62 0.01 6.85 8.22
C ILE A 62 -0.14 5.79 9.34
N GLY A 63 0.39 4.59 9.09
CA GLY A 63 0.47 3.54 10.09
C GLY A 63 1.56 3.80 11.15
N ASP A 64 1.61 2.96 12.16
CA ASP A 64 2.63 3.01 13.22
C ASP A 64 3.91 2.22 12.89
N GLY A 65 3.85 1.34 11.88
CA GLY A 65 4.97 0.52 11.42
C GLY A 65 5.74 1.13 10.25
N ASN A 66 7.07 0.98 10.27
CA ASN A 66 7.94 1.29 9.14
C ASN A 66 8.51 0.00 8.55
N LEU A 67 8.51 -0.11 7.22
CA LEU A 67 9.14 -1.21 6.50
C LEU A 67 10.53 -0.77 6.00
N GLN A 68 11.55 -1.59 6.25
CA GLN A 68 12.94 -1.29 5.90
C GLN A 68 13.47 -2.32 4.89
N TYR A 69 14.18 -1.84 3.87
CA TYR A 69 14.74 -2.68 2.80
C TYR A 69 16.23 -2.91 3.05
N TYR A 70 16.67 -4.16 2.95
CA TYR A 70 18.05 -4.56 3.14
C TYR A 70 18.53 -5.42 1.97
N LEU A 71 19.81 -5.26 1.63
CA LEU A 71 20.50 -6.11 0.66
C LEU A 71 21.63 -6.85 1.36
N TYR A 72 21.74 -8.15 1.11
CA TYR A 72 22.85 -8.96 1.61
C TYR A 72 23.97 -9.01 0.57
N ASN A 73 25.21 -8.75 1.01
CA ASN A 73 26.42 -8.79 0.17
C ASN A 73 26.36 -7.89 -1.09
N TRP A 74 25.63 -6.76 -1.01
CA TRP A 74 25.53 -5.78 -2.09
C TRP A 74 25.62 -4.36 -1.55
N LYS A 75 26.34 -3.49 -2.26
CA LYS A 75 26.45 -2.06 -1.92
C LYS A 75 25.57 -1.23 -2.85
N CYS A 76 24.84 -0.28 -2.31
CA CYS A 76 24.08 0.71 -3.08
C CYS A 76 24.14 2.08 -2.40
N THR A 77 23.85 3.13 -3.15
CA THR A 77 23.57 4.45 -2.57
C THR A 77 22.26 4.40 -1.77
N PRO A 78 22.06 5.33 -0.81
CA PRO A 78 20.75 5.53 -0.21
C PRO A 78 19.69 5.77 -1.28
N MET A 79 18.48 5.25 -1.05
CA MET A 79 17.33 5.40 -1.94
C MET A 79 16.15 5.87 -1.10
N GLU A 80 15.42 6.84 -1.62
CA GLU A 80 14.15 7.28 -1.05
C GLU A 80 13.04 6.26 -1.36
N ALA A 81 11.97 6.24 -0.57
CA ALA A 81 10.88 5.26 -0.72
C ALA A 81 10.28 5.20 -2.15
N HIS A 82 10.14 6.37 -2.81
CA HIS A 82 9.62 6.46 -4.18
C HIS A 82 10.54 5.82 -5.24
N GLN A 83 11.80 5.56 -4.91
CA GLN A 83 12.77 4.91 -5.81
C GLN A 83 12.78 3.39 -5.63
N VAL A 84 12.12 2.87 -4.60
CA VAL A 84 12.00 1.44 -4.34
C VAL A 84 10.82 0.87 -5.12
N GLY A 85 11.11 -0.07 -6.02
CA GLY A 85 10.10 -0.75 -6.86
C GLY A 85 9.79 -2.19 -6.43
N LEU A 86 10.35 -2.67 -5.31
CA LEU A 86 10.08 -4.01 -4.79
C LEU A 86 9.00 -3.92 -3.72
N VAL A 87 7.91 -4.66 -3.88
CA VAL A 87 6.88 -4.80 -2.84
C VAL A 87 7.09 -6.12 -2.11
N LEU A 88 7.36 -6.07 -0.81
CA LEU A 88 7.52 -7.25 0.04
C LEU A 88 6.16 -7.76 0.55
N GLN A 89 6.05 -9.07 0.68
CA GLN A 89 4.86 -9.77 1.20
C GLN A 89 4.95 -10.00 2.72
#